data_AF-A0A6C0EUX7-F1
#
_entry.id   AF-A0A6C0EUX7-F1
#
_cell.length_a   1.000
_cell.length_b   1.000
_cell.length_c   1.000
_cell.angle_alpha   90.00
_cell.angle_beta   90.00
_cell.angle_gamma   90.00
#
_symmetry.space_group_name_H-M   'P 1'
#
loop_
_entity.id
_entity.type
_entity.pdbx_description
1 polymer ?
#
loop_
_entity_poly.entity_id
_entity_poly.type
_entity_poly.pdbx_seq_one_letter_code
_entity_poly.pdbx_strand_id
1 'polypeptide(L)'
;MSEFKAQFAEFITKNNVVGVTAGVVIGYSAKDTITSLVNDIILPLIILLISKFDKSLTKFLPGKGKSTLDITHFISQVITFILLSIITFFFILFAFNKLLGATTPPKK
;
A
#
# COMPACT_ATOMS: atom_id res chain seq x y z
N MET A 1 41.25 -1.98 -5.43
CA MET A 1 39.90 -2.55 -5.66
C MET A 1 39.55 -3.70 -4.70
N SER A 2 40.51 -4.53 -4.23
CA SER A 2 40.26 -5.61 -3.27
C SER A 2 39.88 -5.12 -1.87
N GLU A 3 40.54 -4.06 -1.36
CA GLU A 3 40.24 -3.51 -0.03
C GLU A 3 38.81 -3.00 0.10
N PHE A 4 38.30 -2.32 -0.92
CA PHE A 4 36.91 -1.84 -0.94
C PHE A 4 35.91 -3.00 -0.85
N LYS A 5 36.16 -4.11 -1.56
CA LYS A 5 35.29 -5.29 -1.50
C LYS A 5 35.26 -5.92 -0.10
N ALA A 6 36.41 -5.96 0.58
CA ALA A 6 36.49 -6.48 1.94
C ALA A 6 35.74 -5.58 2.94
N GLN A 7 35.97 -4.26 2.89
CA GLN A 7 35.28 -3.29 3.75
C GLN A 7 33.75 -3.29 3.52
N PHE A 8 33.33 -3.45 2.26
CA PHE A 8 31.93 -3.52 1.91
C PHE A 8 31.25 -4.82 2.38
N ALA A 9 31.92 -5.96 2.23
CA ALA A 9 31.42 -7.23 2.75
C ALA A 9 31.30 -7.19 4.29
N GLU A 10 32.30 -6.62 4.97
CA GLU A 10 32.26 -6.41 6.41
C GLU A 10 31.09 -5.49 6.81
N PHE A 11 30.86 -4.40 6.08
CA PHE A 11 29.73 -3.51 6.30
C PHE A 11 28.37 -4.22 6.16
N ILE A 12 28.17 -4.99 5.08
CA ILE A 12 26.92 -5.74 4.85
C ILE A 12 26.65 -6.72 5.99
N THR A 13 27.69 -7.43 6.42
CA THR A 13 27.58 -8.47 7.44
C THR A 13 27.37 -7.86 8.83
N LYS A 14 28.11 -6.79 9.17
CA LYS A 14 28.06 -6.12 10.47
C LYS A 14 26.74 -5.38 10.71
N ASN A 15 26.10 -4.89 9.65
CA ASN A 15 24.84 -4.13 9.74
C ASN A 15 23.59 -4.95 9.37
N ASN A 16 23.72 -6.27 9.17
CA ASN A 16 22.62 -7.14 8.76
C ASN A 16 21.84 -6.60 7.53
N VAL A 17 22.56 -6.00 6.57
CA VAL A 17 21.93 -5.32 5.43
C VAL A 17 21.10 -6.31 4.63
N VAL A 18 21.55 -7.56 4.50
CA VAL A 18 20.83 -8.62 3.77
C VAL A 18 19.44 -8.88 4.36
N GLY A 19 19.33 -9.01 5.68
CA GLY A 19 18.04 -9.26 6.34
C GLY A 19 17.08 -8.07 6.21
N VAL A 20 17.59 -6.86 6.38
CA VAL A 20 16.81 -5.62 6.21
C VAL A 20 16.33 -5.48 4.77
N THR A 21 17.21 -5.67 3.79
CA THR A 21 16.86 -5.61 2.37
C THR A 21 15.83 -6.67 2.00
N ALA A 22 15.95 -7.91 2.48
CA ALA A 22 14.97 -8.95 2.22
C ALA A 22 13.57 -8.58 2.75
N GLY A 23 13.49 -8.05 3.98
CA GLY A 23 12.23 -7.57 4.56
C GLY A 23 11.61 -6.42 3.76
N VAL A 24 12.42 -5.45 3.31
CA VAL A 24 11.97 -4.32 2.50
C VAL A 24 11.45 -4.78 1.14
N VAL A 25 12.13 -5.69 0.45
CA VAL A 25 11.71 -6.19 -0.87
C VAL A 25 10.37 -6.94 -0.78
N ILE A 26 10.20 -7.78 0.23
CA ILE A 26 8.93 -8.50 0.46
C ILE A 26 7.82 -7.50 0.81
N GLY A 27 8.10 -6.54 1.70
CA GLY A 27 7.14 -5.51 2.07
C GLY A 27 6.71 -4.64 0.88
N TYR A 28 7.66 -4.28 0.01
CA TYR A 28 7.39 -3.52 -1.21
C TYR A 28 6.52 -4.31 -2.19
N SER A 29 6.85 -5.58 -2.42
CA SER A 29 6.07 -6.46 -3.31
C SER A 29 4.64 -6.69 -2.82
N ALA A 30 4.48 -6.85 -1.50
CA ALA A 30 3.16 -6.94 -0.87
C ALA A 30 2.35 -5.64 -1.03
N LYS A 31 3.00 -4.49 -0.79
CA LYS A 31 2.40 -3.17 -1.02
C LYS A 31 1.93 -3.02 -2.48
N ASP A 32 2.75 -3.39 -3.45
CA ASP A 32 2.41 -3.27 -4.87
C ASP A 32 1.20 -4.14 -5.24
N THR A 33 1.15 -5.37 -4.71
CA THR A 33 0.01 -6.28 -4.91
C THR A 33 -1.28 -5.68 -4.36
N ILE A 34 -1.24 -5.15 -3.14
CA ILE A 34 -2.43 -4.53 -2.52
C ILE A 34 -2.79 -3.23 -3.25
N THR A 35 -1.81 -2.47 -3.69
CA THR A 35 -2.02 -1.22 -4.45
C THR A 35 -2.70 -1.50 -5.78
N SER A 36 -2.28 -2.53 -6.52
CA SER A 36 -2.96 -2.98 -7.74
C SER A 36 -4.39 -3.43 -7.46
N LEU A 37 -4.63 -4.22 -6.41
CA LEU A 37 -6.00 -4.61 -6.02
C LEU A 37 -6.90 -3.39 -5.76
N VAL A 38 -6.39 -2.39 -5.04
CA VAL A 38 -7.15 -1.18 -4.73
C VAL A 38 -7.38 -0.35 -5.98
N ASN A 39 -6.33 -0.11 -6.77
CA ASN A 39 -6.41 0.77 -7.93
C ASN A 39 -7.18 0.16 -9.10
N ASP A 40 -7.02 -1.13 -9.35
CA ASP A 40 -7.53 -1.79 -10.54
C ASP A 40 -8.92 -2.39 -10.33
N ILE A 41 -9.30 -2.69 -9.07
CA ILE A 41 -10.59 -3.32 -8.75
C ILE A 41 -11.44 -2.39 -7.89
N ILE A 42 -10.95 -2.00 -6.71
CA ILE A 42 -11.77 -1.29 -5.72
C ILE A 42 -12.12 0.13 -6.18
N LEU A 43 -11.15 0.89 -6.69
CA LEU A 43 -11.38 2.26 -7.16
C LEU A 43 -12.41 2.30 -8.31
N PRO A 44 -12.30 1.49 -9.39
CA PRO A 44 -13.31 1.45 -10.45
C PRO A 44 -14.71 1.09 -9.94
N LEU A 45 -14.81 0.17 -8.98
CA LEU A 45 -16.08 -0.20 -8.35
C LEU A 45 -16.71 0.98 -7.58
N ILE A 46 -15.92 1.68 -6.78
CA ILE A 46 -16.37 2.88 -6.05
C ILE A 46 -16.78 3.98 -7.04
N ILE A 47 -15.98 4.20 -8.09
CA ILE A 47 -16.27 5.20 -9.13
C ILE A 47 -17.59 4.88 -9.82
N LEU A 48 -17.84 3.61 -10.17
CA LEU A 48 -19.07 3.17 -10.83
C LEU A 48 -20.29 3.34 -9.93
N LEU A 49 -20.16 3.07 -8.63
CA LEU A 49 -21.22 3.30 -7.66
C LEU A 49 -21.54 4.80 -7.54
N ILE A 50 -20.54 5.66 -7.33
CA ILE A 50 -20.74 7.11 -7.22
C ILE A 50 -21.35 7.69 -8.51
N SER A 51 -20.88 7.23 -9.68
CA SER A 51 -21.42 7.64 -10.98
C SER A 51 -22.92 7.33 -11.17
N LYS A 52 -23.44 6.31 -10.47
CA LYS A 52 -24.87 5.94 -10.50
C LYS A 52 -25.72 6.80 -9.56
N PHE A 53 -25.17 7.25 -8.43
CA PHE A 53 -25.90 8.04 -7.44
C PHE A 53 -25.86 9.55 -7.74
N ASP A 54 -24.72 10.08 -8.21
CA ASP A 54 -24.59 11.51 -8.51
C ASP A 54 -23.53 11.78 -9.59
N LYS A 55 -23.98 12.39 -10.70
CA LYS A 55 -23.12 12.77 -11.84
C LYS A 55 -22.25 14.01 -11.56
N SER A 56 -22.57 14.77 -10.51
CA SER A 56 -21.80 15.96 -10.11
C SER A 56 -20.52 15.57 -9.36
N LEU A 57 -20.62 14.60 -8.46
CA LEU A 57 -19.50 14.06 -7.69
C LEU A 57 -18.48 13.30 -8.54
N THR A 58 -18.87 12.87 -9.75
CA THR A 58 -17.99 12.18 -10.70
C THR A 58 -16.84 13.05 -11.22
N LYS A 59 -16.96 14.39 -11.12
CA LYS A 59 -15.90 15.34 -11.47
C LYS A 59 -14.73 15.33 -10.47
N PHE A 60 -14.96 14.84 -9.24
CA PHE A 60 -13.94 14.74 -8.20
C PHE A 60 -13.26 13.37 -8.13
N LEU A 61 -13.63 12.45 -9.05
CA LEU A 61 -13.08 11.10 -9.10
C LEU A 61 -11.80 11.05 -9.96
N PRO A 62 -10.84 10.19 -9.60
CA PRO A 62 -9.62 10.01 -10.39
C PRO A 62 -9.98 9.52 -11.79
N GLY A 63 -9.62 10.31 -12.82
CA GLY A 63 -9.63 9.86 -14.22
C GLY A 63 -10.65 10.50 -15.16
N LYS A 64 -11.61 11.32 -14.70
CA LYS A 64 -12.52 12.06 -15.61
C LYS A 64 -12.77 13.50 -15.15
N GLY A 65 -11.84 14.38 -15.46
CA GLY A 65 -12.04 15.83 -15.32
C GLY A 65 -10.85 16.64 -15.82
N LYS A 66 -10.88 17.07 -17.08
CA LYS A 66 -10.08 18.24 -17.52
C LYS A 66 -10.74 19.49 -16.93
N SER A 67 -10.40 19.88 -15.71
CA SER A 67 -10.81 21.18 -15.17
C SER A 67 -9.76 21.65 -14.17
N THR A 68 -8.94 22.58 -14.67
CA THR A 68 -8.31 23.72 -13.98
C THR A 68 -8.38 23.71 -12.45
N LEU A 69 -7.20 23.62 -11.81
CA LEU A 69 -6.85 23.60 -10.38
C LEU A 69 -6.69 22.19 -9.77
N ASP A 70 -5.42 21.84 -9.48
CA ASP A 70 -4.93 20.54 -8.97
C ASP A 70 -5.48 20.08 -7.60
N ILE A 71 -6.36 20.88 -6.96
CA ILE A 71 -7.04 20.55 -5.71
C ILE A 71 -7.89 19.28 -5.84
N THR A 72 -8.53 19.08 -6.99
CA THR A 72 -9.34 17.88 -7.26
C THR A 72 -8.48 16.62 -7.33
N HIS A 73 -7.29 16.70 -7.92
CA HIS A 73 -6.36 15.57 -7.97
C HIS A 73 -5.83 15.23 -6.58
N PHE A 74 -5.50 16.24 -5.77
CA PHE A 74 -5.06 16.03 -4.39
C PHE A 74 -6.11 15.32 -3.54
N ILE A 75 -7.38 15.78 -3.58
CA ILE A 75 -8.47 15.14 -2.83
C ILE A 75 -8.67 13.68 -3.26
N SER A 76 -8.59 13.41 -4.57
CA SER A 76 -8.64 12.05 -5.11
C SER A 76 -7.51 11.16 -4.57
N GLN A 77 -6.28 11.68 -4.48
CA GLN A 77 -5.14 10.95 -3.91
C GLN A 77 -5.33 10.68 -2.41
N VAL A 78 -5.89 11.63 -1.66
CA VAL A 78 -6.21 11.46 -0.24
C VAL A 78 -7.25 10.35 -0.03
N ILE A 79 -8.33 10.34 -0.83
CA ILE A 79 -9.36 9.29 -0.77
C ILE A 79 -8.75 7.92 -1.07
N THR A 80 -7.92 7.84 -2.13
CA THR A 80 -7.22 6.62 -2.51
C THR A 80 -6.28 6.12 -1.40
N PHE A 81 -5.55 7.02 -0.75
CA PHE A 81 -4.67 6.70 0.37
C PHE A 81 -5.44 6.14 1.58
N ILE A 82 -6.58 6.74 1.93
CA ILE A 82 -7.42 6.26 3.03
C ILE A 82 -7.95 4.85 2.73
N LEU A 83 -8.46 4.63 1.51
CA LEU A 83 -8.93 3.32 1.06
C LEU A 83 -7.82 2.27 1.10
N LEU A 84 -6.65 2.59 0.53
CA LEU A 84 -5.49 1.70 0.52
C LEU A 84 -5.04 1.35 1.93
N SER A 85 -5.01 2.32 2.84
CA SER A 85 -4.61 2.12 4.23
C SER A 85 -5.57 1.19 4.97
N ILE A 86 -6.89 1.38 4.82
CA ILE A 86 -7.91 0.53 5.45
C ILE A 86 -7.80 -0.90 4.91
N ILE A 87 -7.74 -1.07 3.59
CA ILE A 87 -7.70 -2.40 2.96
C ILE A 87 -6.42 -3.14 3.33
N THR A 88 -5.27 -2.45 3.31
CA THR A 88 -3.98 -3.01 3.73
C THR A 88 -4.02 -3.43 5.19
N PHE A 89 -4.57 -2.60 6.08
CA PHE A 89 -4.70 -2.92 7.50
C PHE A 89 -5.56 -4.17 7.74
N PHE A 90 -6.72 -4.27 7.08
CA PHE A 90 -7.56 -5.46 7.16
C PHE A 90 -6.90 -6.71 6.56
N PHE A 91 -6.19 -6.57 5.44
CA PHE A 91 -5.48 -7.68 4.82
C PHE A 91 -4.38 -8.22 5.73
N ILE A 92 -3.61 -7.33 6.36
CA ILE A 92 -2.58 -7.70 7.32
C ILE A 92 -3.22 -8.35 8.56
N LEU A 93 -4.26 -7.76 9.15
CA LEU A 93 -4.97 -8.36 10.28
C LEU A 93 -5.48 -9.77 9.96
N PHE A 94 -6.09 -9.95 8.79
CA PHE A 94 -6.60 -11.25 8.36
C PHE A 94 -5.46 -12.24 8.12
N ALA A 95 -4.39 -11.82 7.44
CA ALA A 95 -3.21 -12.65 7.20
C ALA A 95 -2.56 -13.07 8.52
N PHE A 96 -2.36 -12.14 9.46
CA PHE A 96 -1.78 -12.43 10.77
C PHE A 96 -2.70 -13.33 11.61
N ASN A 97 -4.01 -13.06 11.67
CA ASN A 97 -4.96 -13.89 12.42
C ASN A 97 -5.07 -15.31 11.86
N LYS A 98 -4.97 -15.48 10.53
CA LYS A 98 -5.14 -16.77 9.87
C LYS A 98 -3.84 -17.57 9.73
N LEU A 99 -2.70 -16.91 9.53
CA LEU A 99 -1.41 -17.57 9.27
C LEU A 99 -0.59 -17.78 10.55
N LEU A 100 -0.62 -16.85 11.49
CA LEU A 100 0.23 -16.93 12.68
C LEU A 100 -0.47 -17.58 13.87
N GLY A 101 -1.80 -17.74 13.86
CA GLY A 101 -2.55 -18.37 14.95
C GLY A 101 -2.18 -17.85 16.34
N ALA A 102 -1.66 -16.62 16.42
CA ALA A 102 -0.94 -16.14 17.58
C ALA A 102 -1.94 -15.55 18.58
N THR A 103 -2.51 -16.49 19.33
CA THR A 103 -2.82 -16.41 20.76
C THR A 103 -3.57 -15.15 21.18
N THR A 104 -4.88 -15.32 21.38
CA THR A 104 -5.60 -14.61 22.45
C THR A 104 -4.65 -14.43 23.64
N PRO A 105 -4.39 -13.20 24.12
CA PRO A 105 -3.58 -13.02 25.32
C PRO A 105 -4.22 -13.86 26.45
N PRO A 106 -3.42 -14.50 27.33
CA PRO A 106 -3.98 -15.25 28.44
C PRO A 106 -4.92 -14.32 29.21
N LYS A 107 -6.20 -14.71 29.30
CA LYS A 107 -7.16 -14.07 30.20
C LYS A 107 -6.54 -14.06 31.59
N LYS A 108 -6.23 -12.88 32.11
CA LYS A 108 -6.04 -12.68 33.55
C LYS A 108 -7.36 -12.91 34.26
#